data_AF-A0A830C030-F1
#
_entry.id   AF-A0A830C030-F1
#
_cell.length_a   1.000
_cell.length_b   1.000
_cell.length_c   1.000
_cell.angle_alpha   90.00
_cell.angle_beta   90.00
_cell.angle_gamma   90.00
#
_symmetry.space_group_name_H-M   'P 1'
#
loop_
_entity.id
_entity.type
_entity.pdbx_description
1 polymer ?
#
loop_
_entity_poly.entity_id
_entity_poly.type
_entity_poly.pdbx_seq_one_letter_code
_entity_poly.pdbx_strand_id
1 'polypeptide(L)'
;MDMPGLSKEDVKVSVEQSTLMVKGEGKKESGRSYSDRIHLDRIHLSEKLYKIKEIKAEMKNGVLKLFVPKTKTDVFDVSVE
;
A
#
# COMPACT_ATOMS: atom_id res chain seq x y z
N MET A 1 -5.65 -5.21 1.00
CA MET A 1 -4.64 -6.24 1.25
C MET A 1 -5.06 -7.00 2.49
N ASP A 2 -5.11 -8.31 2.40
CA ASP A 2 -5.50 -9.16 3.54
C ASP A 2 -4.28 -9.44 4.40
N MET A 3 -4.36 -9.00 5.66
CA MET A 3 -3.29 -9.04 6.65
C MET A 3 -3.84 -9.56 7.98
N PRO A 4 -4.35 -10.80 8.01
CA PRO A 4 -5.02 -11.36 9.18
C PRO A 4 -4.04 -11.46 10.36
N GLY A 5 -4.51 -11.08 11.54
CA GLY A 5 -3.71 -11.08 12.77
C GLY A 5 -2.79 -9.86 12.93
N LEU A 6 -2.79 -8.92 11.98
CA LEU A 6 -2.10 -7.64 12.14
C LEU A 6 -3.09 -6.54 12.56
N SER A 7 -2.64 -5.69 13.48
CA SER A 7 -3.32 -4.45 13.84
C SER A 7 -2.67 -3.25 13.14
N LYS A 8 -3.19 -2.05 13.36
CA LYS A 8 -2.64 -0.83 12.76
C LYS A 8 -1.19 -0.56 13.20
N GLU A 9 -0.80 -0.94 14.41
CA GLU A 9 0.55 -0.71 14.93
C GLU A 9 1.57 -1.69 14.36
N ASP A 10 1.12 -2.83 13.82
CA ASP A 10 1.98 -3.84 13.21
C ASP A 10 2.25 -3.59 11.72
N VAL A 11 1.63 -2.55 11.14
CA VAL A 11 1.71 -2.21 9.72
C VAL A 11 2.33 -0.84 9.50
N LYS A 12 3.35 -0.79 8.65
CA LYS A 12 3.99 0.44 8.18
C LYS A 12 3.74 0.61 6.69
N VAL A 13 3.28 1.80 6.30
CA VAL A 13 3.09 2.21 4.91
C VAL A 13 4.02 3.38 4.62
N SER A 14 4.86 3.26 3.59
CA SER A 14 5.78 4.32 3.14
C SER A 14 5.78 4.45 1.62
N VAL A 15 6.26 5.57 1.09
CA VAL A 15 6.49 5.74 -0.34
C VAL A 15 7.94 6.16 -0.56
N GLU A 16 8.65 5.42 -1.42
CA GLU A 16 10.03 5.70 -1.82
C GLU A 16 10.14 5.57 -3.34
N GLN A 17 10.73 6.56 -4.01
CA GLN A 17 10.96 6.54 -5.47
C GLN A 17 9.71 6.12 -6.27
N SER A 18 8.58 6.78 -6.00
CA SER A 18 7.29 6.48 -6.63
C SER A 18 6.78 5.03 -6.40
N THR A 19 7.28 4.34 -5.37
CA THR A 19 6.86 2.99 -4.98
C THR A 19 6.27 3.03 -3.59
N LEU A 20 4.99 2.69 -3.47
CA LEU A 20 4.32 2.47 -2.20
C LEU A 20 4.79 1.12 -1.64
N MET A 21 5.36 1.14 -0.44
CA MET A 21 5.78 -0.04 0.30
C MET A 21 4.87 -0.24 1.49
N VAL A 22 4.33 -1.46 1.61
CA VAL A 22 3.53 -1.88 2.76
C VAL A 22 4.29 -3.00 3.45
N LYS A 23 4.63 -2.79 4.71
CA LYS A 23 5.32 -3.77 5.54
C LYS A 23 4.44 -4.11 6.75
N GLY A 24 4.17 -5.39 6.97
CA GLY A 24 3.46 -5.89 8.15
C GLY A 24 4.32 -6.91 8.88
N GLU A 25 4.46 -6.79 10.19
CA GLU A 25 5.24 -7.73 11.02
C GLU A 25 4.36 -8.27 12.15
N GLY A 26 3.96 -9.54 12.04
CA GLY A 26 3.16 -10.19 13.09
C GLY A 26 4.01 -10.59 14.28
N LYS A 27 3.53 -10.29 15.50
CA LYS A 27 4.17 -10.77 16.74
C LYS A 27 3.93 -12.26 16.92
N LYS A 28 4.95 -12.96 17.44
CA LYS A 28 4.90 -14.38 17.77
C LYS A 28 4.00 -14.60 18.99
N GLU A 29 2.80 -15.13 18.79
CA GLU A 29 2.05 -15.71 19.92
C GLU A 29 2.71 -17.04 20.30
N SER A 30 3.19 -17.12 21.53
CA SER A 30 3.85 -18.28 22.12
C SER A 30 3.02 -19.55 21.93
N GLY A 31 3.48 -20.47 21.08
CA GLY A 31 2.93 -21.84 21.01
C GLY A 31 2.65 -22.41 19.62
N ARG A 32 2.76 -21.64 18.53
CA ARG A 32 2.65 -22.20 17.17
C ARG A 32 3.83 -21.77 16.30
N SER A 33 4.58 -22.76 15.80
CA SER A 33 5.69 -22.62 14.84
C SER A 33 5.24 -22.06 13.50
N TYR A 34 4.86 -20.79 13.46
CA TYR A 34 4.83 -20.03 12.22
C TYR A 34 5.95 -19.00 12.33
N SER A 35 6.96 -19.15 11.46
CA SER A 35 8.02 -18.18 11.25
C SER A 35 7.45 -16.76 11.19
N ASP A 36 8.20 -15.77 11.69
CA ASP A 36 7.83 -14.36 11.68
C ASP A 36 7.19 -14.01 10.32
N ARG A 37 5.86 -13.90 10.26
CA ARG A 37 5.15 -13.64 9.00
C ARG A 37 5.36 -12.17 8.69
N ILE A 38 6.36 -11.92 7.86
CA ILE A 38 6.64 -10.62 7.28
C ILE A 38 5.82 -10.50 6.00
N HIS A 39 4.88 -9.57 6.00
CA HIS A 39 4.18 -9.13 4.81
C HIS A 39 4.96 -7.98 4.18
N LEU A 40 5.31 -8.10 2.90
CA LEU A 40 5.97 -7.03 2.15
C LEU A 40 5.35 -6.91 0.76
N ASP A 41 4.58 -5.86 0.55
CA ASP A 41 4.01 -5.53 -0.75
C ASP A 41 4.64 -4.25 -1.30
N ARG A 42 4.86 -4.23 -2.62
CA ARG A 42 5.42 -3.09 -3.35
C ARG A 42 4.53 -2.76 -4.53
N ILE A 43 4.01 -1.54 -4.56
CA ILE A 43 3.15 -1.06 -5.64
C ILE A 43 3.83 0.16 -6.27
N HIS A 44 4.14 0.06 -7.56
CA HIS A 44 4.64 1.20 -8.31
C HIS A 44 3.49 2.15 -8.65
N LEU A 45 3.61 3.42 -8.25
CA LEU A 45 2.62 4.46 -8.47
C LEU A 45 3.28 5.60 -9.23
N SER A 46 2.95 5.75 -10.52
CA SER A 46 3.48 6.88 -11.30
C SER A 46 2.95 8.21 -10.76
N GLU A 47 3.84 9.13 -10.41
CA GLU A 47 3.50 10.49 -9.96
C GLU A 47 2.74 11.30 -11.01
N LYS A 48 2.86 10.93 -12.29
CA LYS A 48 2.07 11.55 -13.38
C LYS A 48 0.60 11.17 -13.32
N LEU A 49 0.29 9.97 -12.81
CA LEU A 49 -1.06 9.38 -12.82
C LEU A 49 -1.75 9.43 -11.46
N TYR A 50 -0.97 9.53 -10.37
CA TYR A 50 -1.48 9.45 -9.00
C TYR A 50 -0.94 10.56 -8.12
N LYS A 51 -1.80 11.08 -7.26
CA LYS A 51 -1.45 12.09 -6.28
C LYS A 51 -0.84 11.43 -5.04
N ILE A 52 0.44 11.12 -5.10
CA ILE A 52 1.13 10.36 -4.06
C ILE A 52 1.01 10.98 -2.66
N LYS A 53 1.09 12.31 -2.56
CA LYS A 53 0.98 13.04 -1.28
C LYS A 53 -0.41 12.97 -0.64
N GLU A 54 -1.42 12.59 -1.40
CA GLU A 54 -2.81 12.49 -0.94
C GLU A 54 -3.24 11.04 -0.67
N ILE A 55 -2.31 10.07 -0.70
CA ILE A 55 -2.58 8.68 -0.36
C ILE A 55 -3.00 8.57 1.11
N LYS A 56 -4.05 7.79 1.36
CA LYS A 56 -4.53 7.46 2.71
C LYS A 56 -4.56 5.95 2.91
N ALA A 57 -4.40 5.52 4.15
CA ALA A 57 -4.45 4.12 4.55
C ALA A 57 -5.37 3.94 5.76
N GLU A 58 -6.14 2.86 5.77
CA GLU A 58 -6.98 2.45 6.89
C GLU A 58 -6.79 0.95 7.15
N MET A 59 -6.56 0.57 8.41
CA MET A 59 -6.45 -0.83 8.83
C MET A 59 -7.67 -1.19 9.68
N LYS A 60 -8.43 -2.21 9.26
CA LYS A 60 -9.62 -2.67 9.99
C LYS A 60 -9.81 -4.17 9.84
N ASN A 61 -10.00 -4.87 10.96
CA ASN A 61 -10.27 -6.33 11.01
C ASN A 61 -9.26 -7.17 10.22
N GLY A 62 -7.96 -6.86 10.30
CA GLY A 62 -6.94 -7.59 9.53
C GLY A 62 -6.94 -7.28 8.03
N VAL A 63 -7.56 -6.19 7.59
CA VAL A 63 -7.58 -5.77 6.19
C VAL A 63 -7.05 -4.35 6.08
N LEU A 64 -5.99 -4.17 5.28
CA LEU A 64 -5.47 -2.85 4.93
C LEU A 64 -6.15 -2.35 3.66
N LYS A 65 -6.81 -1.19 3.77
CA LYS A 65 -7.39 -0.44 2.65
C LYS A 65 -6.50 0.76 2.32
N LEU A 66 -6.22 0.94 1.04
CA LEU A 66 -5.45 2.07 0.51
C LEU A 66 -6.34 2.90 -0.40
N PHE A 67 -6.35 4.21 -0.18
CA PHE A 67 -7.01 5.17 -1.05
C PHE A 67 -5.93 5.94 -1.81
N VAL A 68 -5.86 5.73 -3.13
CA VAL A 68 -4.84 6.33 -4.01
C VAL A 68 -5.54 7.23 -5.03
N PRO A 69 -5.55 8.56 -4.84
CA PRO A 69 -6.20 9.48 -5.77
C PRO A 69 -5.48 9.54 -7.10
N LYS A 70 -6.23 9.57 -8.20
CA LYS A 70 -5.70 9.80 -9.54
C LYS A 70 -5.51 11.30 -9.80
N THR A 71 -4.50 11.64 -10.60
CA THR A 71 -4.41 12.97 -11.21
C THR A 71 -5.51 13.10 -12.28
N LYS A 72 -6.03 14.31 -12.48
CA LYS A 72 -6.85 14.56 -13.67
C LYS A 72 -5.94 14.38 -14.87
N THR A 73 -6.27 13.42 -15.72
CA THR A 73 -5.52 13.14 -16.94
C THR A 73 -6.14 13.99 -18.03
N ASP A 74 -5.42 15.01 -18.47
CA ASP A 74 -5.77 15.72 -19.70
C ASP A 74 -5.33 14.84 -20.88
N VAL A 75 -6.27 14.03 -21.38
CA VAL A 75 -6.10 13.30 -22.64
C VAL A 75 -6.47 14.29 -23.75
N PHE A 76 -5.54 14.53 -24.66
CA PHE A 76 -5.78 15.34 -25.85
C PHE A 76 -5.57 14.48 -27.09
N ASP A 77 -6.51 14.55 -28.02
CA ASP A 77 -6.38 13.96 -29.34
C ASP A 77 -5.33 14.75 -30.16
N VAL A 78 -4.39 14.03 -30.77
CA VAL A 78 -3.38 14.61 -31.66
C VAL A 78 -3.72 14.22 -33.08
N SER A 79 -3.96 15.21 -33.93
CA SER A 79 -4.19 14.99 -35.37
C SER A 79 -2.88 14.63 -36.07
N VAL A 80 -2.93 13.65 -36.96
CA VAL A 80 -1.83 13.25 -37.83
C VAL A 80 -1.96 14.01 -39.15
N GLU A 81 -0.90 14.71 -39.56
CA GLU A 81 -0.75 15.33 -40.91
C GLU A 81 -0.07 14.38 -41.89
#